data_AF-A0A4Q7P2E7-F1
#
_entry.id   AF-A0A4Q7P2E7-F1
#
_cell.length_a   1.000
_cell.length_b   1.000
_cell.length_c   1.000
_cell.angle_alpha   90.00
_cell.angle_beta   90.00
_cell.angle_gamma   90.00
#
_symmetry.space_group_name_H-M   'P 1'
#
loop_
_entity.id
_entity.type
_entity.pdbx_description
1 polymer ?
#
loop_
_entity_poly.entity_id
_entity_poly.type
_entity_poly.pdbx_seq_one_letter_code
_entity_poly.pdbx_strand_id
1 'polypeptide(L)' 'MNEFIIIAILIILFGAFLYWAYLPDYRRNPKEFWRTLIGMPIGMLLGGIGYTTLNEKIKRWALNKDKKTTTKK' A
#
# COMPACT_ATOMS: atom_id res chain seq x y z
N MET A 1 25.25 8.72 -16.96
CA MET A 1 24.10 8.76 -17.91
C MET A 1 23.49 7.38 -18.06
N ASN A 2 24.29 6.33 -18.26
CA ASN A 2 23.79 4.95 -18.32
C ASN A 2 23.12 4.49 -17.02
N GLU A 3 23.57 4.94 -15.84
CA GLU A 3 22.93 4.53 -14.58
C GLU A 3 21.47 5.01 -14.49
N PHE A 4 21.19 6.25 -14.90
CA PHE A 4 19.83 6.80 -14.91
C PHE A 4 18.92 6.04 -15.88
N ILE A 5 19.45 5.64 -17.03
CA ILE A 5 18.71 4.83 -18.01
C ILE A 5 18.38 3.45 -17.43
N ILE A 6 19.34 2.81 -16.76
CA ILE A 6 19.14 1.51 -16.10
C ILE A 6 18.09 1.62 -14.98
N ILE A 7 18.18 2.65 -14.13
CA ILE A 7 17.22 2.89 -13.05
C ILE A 7 15.81 3.11 -13.62
N ALA A 8 15.68 3.90 -14.69
CA ALA A 8 14.39 4.14 -15.35
C ALA A 8 13.78 2.85 -15.91
N ILE A 9 14.58 2.00 -16.56
CA ILE A 9 14.15 0.69 -17.06
C ILE A 9 13.66 -0.19 -15.91
N LEU A 10 14.39 -0.22 -14.79
CA LEU A 10 14.01 -1.00 -13.61
C LEU A 10 12.68 -0.51 -13.01
N ILE A 11 12.45 0.80 -12.93
CA ILE A 11 11.18 1.35 -12.43
C ILE A 11 10.01 0.95 -13.34
N ILE A 12 10.18 1.03 -14.65
CA ILE A 12 9.13 0.66 -15.62
C ILE A 12 8.85 -0.84 -15.55
N LEU A 13 9.89 -1.67 -15.54
CA LEU A 13 9.75 -3.13 -15.42
C LEU A 13 9.09 -3.52 -14.10
N PHE A 14 9.50 -2.89 -12.99
CA PHE A 14 8.90 -3.13 -11.69
C PHE A 14 7.43 -2.70 -11.66
N GLY A 15 7.09 -1.53 -12.21
CA GLY A 15 5.71 -1.07 -12.33
C GLY A 15 4.84 -2.00 -13.19
N ALA A 16 5.36 -2.47 -14.33
CA ALA A 16 4.68 -3.43 -15.19
C ALA A 16 4.51 -4.80 -14.52
N PHE A 17 5.52 -5.25 -13.79
CA PHE A 17 5.47 -6.48 -12.99
C PHE A 17 4.42 -6.38 -11.90
N LEU A 18 4.39 -5.28 -11.13
CA LEU A 18 3.36 -5.04 -10.12
C LEU A 18 1.97 -4.98 -10.77
N TYR A 19 1.82 -4.29 -11.90
CA TYR A 19 0.54 -4.24 -12.59
C TYR A 19 0.05 -5.62 -12.99
N TRP A 20 0.91 -6.46 -13.57
CA TRP A 20 0.54 -7.80 -14.03
C TRP A 20 0.29 -8.78 -12.88
N ALA A 21 1.20 -8.83 -11.91
CA ALA A 21 1.11 -9.74 -10.76
C ALA A 21 -0.12 -9.46 -9.89
N TYR A 22 -0.47 -8.19 -9.70
CA TYR A 22 -1.61 -7.79 -8.89
C TYR A 22 -2.85 -7.44 -9.72
N LEU A 23 -2.81 -7.60 -11.05
CA LEU A 23 -3.97 -7.42 -11.94
C LEU A 23 -5.22 -8.18 -11.47
N PRO A 24 -5.16 -9.48 -11.10
CA PRO A 24 -6.34 -10.20 -10.66
C PRO A 24 -6.93 -9.65 -9.36
N ASP A 25 -6.10 -9.25 -8.39
CA ASP A 25 -6.56 -8.64 -7.15
C ASP A 25 -7.10 -7.23 -7.36
N TYR A 26 -6.45 -6.46 -8.22
CA TYR A 26 -6.92 -5.14 -8.64
C TYR A 26 -8.28 -5.21 -9.33
N ARG A 27 -8.50 -6.17 -10.24
CA ARG A 27 -9.79 -6.36 -10.91
C ARG A 27 -10.90 -6.78 -9.95
N ARG A 28 -10.59 -7.56 -8.91
CA ARG A 28 -11.56 -8.01 -7.92
C ARG A 28 -12.05 -6.86 -7.03
N ASN A 29 -11.13 -6.07 -6.46
CA ASN A 29 -11.46 -4.98 -5.55
C ASN A 29 -10.50 -3.78 -5.72
N PRO A 30 -10.65 -2.97 -6.77
CA PRO A 30 -9.69 -1.91 -7.11
C PRO A 30 -9.57 -0.86 -6.00
N LYS A 31 -10.69 -0.54 -5.33
CA LYS A 31 -10.74 0.46 -4.25
C LYS A 31 -9.97 0.01 -3.00
N GLU A 32 -10.06 -1.26 -2.62
CA GLU A 32 -9.35 -1.81 -1.45
C GLU A 32 -7.88 -2.06 -1.76
N PHE A 33 -7.59 -2.46 -3.00
CA PHE A 33 -6.22 -2.63 -3.48
C PHE A 33 -5.42 -1.33 -3.37
N TRP A 34 -5.90 -0.21 -3.92
CA TRP A 34 -5.20 1.08 -3.80
C TRP A 34 -5.11 1.59 -2.36
N ARG A 35 -6.17 1.39 -1.54
CA ARG A 35 -6.13 1.71 -0.09
C ARG A 35 -5.03 0.95 0.64
N THR A 36 -4.86 -0.34 0.34
CA THR A 36 -3.86 -1.19 0.99
C THR A 36 -2.46 -0.88 0.46
N LEU A 37 -2.30 -0.80 -0.87
CA LEU A 37 -1.04 -0.55 -1.56
C LEU A 37 -0.40 0.77 -1.11
N ILE A 38 -1.22 1.80 -0.89
CA ILE A 38 -0.74 3.12 -0.45
C ILE A 38 -0.75 3.23 1.08
N GLY A 39 -1.83 2.78 1.73
CA GLY A 39 -2.02 2.98 3.17
C GLY A 39 -1.07 2.18 4.04
N MET A 40 -0.71 0.95 3.66
CA MET A 40 0.22 0.14 4.47
C MET A 40 1.63 0.72 4.51
N PRO A 41 2.28 1.08 3.37
CA PRO A 41 3.58 1.74 3.40
C PRO A 41 3.56 3.07 4.16
N ILE A 42 2.53 3.90 3.97
CA ILE A 42 2.41 5.17 4.68
C ILE A 42 2.28 4.95 6.19
N GLY A 43 1.45 4.00 6.63
CA GLY A 43 1.32 3.65 8.05
C GLY A 43 2.64 3.19 8.65
N MET A 44 3.38 2.34 7.93
CA MET A 44 4.69 1.84 8.36
C MET A 44 5.72 2.97 8.49
N LEU A 45 5.76 3.90 7.53
CA LEU A 45 6.63 5.09 7.59
C LEU A 45 6.28 5.98 8.78
N LEU A 46 5.00 6.30 8.98
CA LEU A 46 4.54 7.11 10.11
C LEU A 46 4.81 6.44 11.46
N GLY A 47 4.66 5.12 11.53
CA GLY A 47 5.01 4.34 12.71
C GLY A 47 6.51 4.38 13.01
N GLY A 48 7.36 4.31 11.98
CA GLY A 48 8.81 4.39 12.11
C GLY A 48 9.33 5.74 12.62
N ILE A 49 8.62 6.84 12.35
CA ILE A 49 8.99 8.20 12.80
C ILE A 49 8.29 8.62 14.11
N GLY A 50 7.62 7.69 14.79
CA GLY A 50 7.04 7.93 16.13
C GLY A 50 5.57 8.35 16.16
N TYR A 51 4.89 8.48 15.02
CA TYR A 51 3.45 8.79 14.96
C TYR A 51 2.58 7.53 15.08
N THR A 52 2.65 6.87 16.23
CA THR A 52 1.95 5.60 16.51
C THR A 52 0.42 5.70 16.37
N THR A 53 -0.19 6.79 16.83
CA THR A 53 -1.65 7.01 16.73
C THR A 53 -2.13 7.25 15.28
N LEU A 54 -1.33 7.94 14.47
CA LEU A 54 -1.60 8.15 13.04
C LEU A 54 -1.37 6.85 12.25
N ASN A 55 -0.34 6.08 12.57
CA ASN A 55 -0.12 4.75 12.01
C ASN A 55 -1.35 3.85 12.24
N GLU A 56 -1.92 3.81 13.45
CA GLU A 56 -3.13 3.04 13.71
C GLU A 56 -4.33 3.50 12.88
N LYS A 57 -4.55 4.82 12.76
CA LYS A 57 -5.62 5.37 11.91
C LYS A 57 -5.45 5.00 10.45
N ILE A 58 -4.24 5.13 9.92
CA ILE A 58 -3.94 4.80 8.52
C ILE A 58 -4.03 3.29 8.29
N LYS A 59 -3.60 2.46 9.23
CA LYS A 59 -3.73 0.99 9.15
C LYS A 59 -5.19 0.55 9.14
N ARG A 60 -6.05 1.17 9.97
CA ARG A 60 -7.50 0.92 9.97
C ARG A 60 -8.14 1.35 8.66
N TRP A 61 -7.75 2.51 8.15
CA TRP A 61 -8.17 3.00 6.85
C TRP A 61 -7.68 2.09 5.72
N ALA A 62 -6.43 1.65 5.70
CA ALA A 62 -5.88 0.81 4.65
C ALA A 62 -6.61 -0.54 4.55
N LEU A 63 -6.93 -1.13 5.71
CA LEU A 63 -7.57 -2.44 5.81
C LEU A 63 -9.10 -2.39 5.77
N ASN A 64 -9.70 -1.21 5.56
CA ASN A 64 -11.15 -1.02 5.59
C ASN A 64 -11.83 -1.61 6.85
N LYS A 65 -11.10 -1.60 7.98
CA LYS A 65 -11.54 -2.23 9.24
C LYS A 65 -12.63 -1.45 9.97
N ASP A 66 -12.98 -0.27 9.48
CA ASP A 66 -14.05 0.58 10.02
C ASP A 66 -15.42 -0.13 10.01
N LYS A 67 -15.58 -1.24 9.26
CA LYS A 67 -16.82 -2.02 9.24
C LYS A 67 -16.94 -3.16 10.25
N LYS A 68 -15.88 -3.60 10.94
CA LYS A 68 -15.97 -4.69 11.94
C LYS A 68 -14.84 -4.63 12.97
N THR A 69 -15.00 -3.83 14.03
CA THR A 69 -14.34 -4.11 15.32
C THR A 69 -15.14 -3.52 16.47
N THR A 70 -16.38 -3.97 16.63
CA THR A 70 -16.96 -4.18 17.95
C THR A 70 -16.38 -5.49 18.49
N THR A 71 -15.08 -5.52 18.79
CA THR A 71 -14.53 -6.63 19.58
C THR A 71 -14.74 -6.27 21.03
N LYS A 72 -15.88 -6.71 21.56
CA LYS A 72 -16.07 -6.95 22.99
C LYS A 72 -14.99 -7.94 23.45
N LYS A 73 -14.07 -7.47 24.27
CA LYS A 73 -13.74 -7.92 25.64
C LYS A 73 -12.27 -7.62 25.93
#